data_AF-A0A4R1QJZ4-F1
#
_entry.id   AF-A0A4R1QJZ4-F1
#
_cell.length_a   1.000
_cell.length_b   1.000
_cell.length_c   1.000
_cell.angle_alpha   90.00
_cell.angle_beta   90.00
_cell.angle_gamma   90.00
#
_symmetry.space_group_name_H-M   'P 1'
#
loop_
_entity.id
_entity.type
_entity.pdbx_description
1 polymer ?
#
loop_
_entity_poly.entity_id
_entity_poly.type
_entity_poly.pdbx_seq_one_letter_code
_entity_poly.pdbx_strand_id
1 'polypeptide(L)' 'MLLLFTLYIIVEKEVGVVKFYYKDHLGSTRVVTSAAGAKLAEYKFAPYGEKELASGDGTAYRFTDKAEDATT' A
#
# COMPACT_ATOMS: atom_id res chain seq x y z
N MET A 1 3.87 0.98 -23.08
CA MET A 1 3.04 -0.19 -22.72
C MET A 1 2.55 0.02 -21.30
N LEU A 2 1.35 0.58 -21.11
CA LEU A 2 0.78 0.82 -19.79
C LEU A 2 -0.11 -0.38 -19.45
N LEU A 3 0.42 -1.34 -18.68
CA LEU A 3 -0.36 -2.45 -18.15
C LEU A 3 -1.29 -1.88 -17.06
N LEU A 4 -2.56 -1.67 -17.41
CA LEU A 4 -3.63 -1.47 -16.43
C LEU A 4 -3.89 -2.80 -15.73
N PHE A 5 -3.03 -3.17 -14.79
CA PHE A 5 -3.38 -4.14 -13.77
C PHE A 5 -4.48 -3.50 -12.93
N THR A 6 -5.60 -4.22 -12.76
CA THR A 6 -6.76 -3.81 -11.97
C THR A 6 -6.33 -3.34 -10.58
N LEU A 7 -6.14 -2.04 -10.45
CA LEU A 7 -5.79 -1.37 -9.21
C LEU A 7 -7.10 -1.02 -8.52
N TYR A 8 -7.29 -1.50 -7.30
CA TYR A 8 -8.41 -1.07 -6.48
C TYR A 8 -7.93 -0.07 -5.44
N ILE A 9 -8.85 0.82 -5.07
CA ILE A 9 -8.62 1.90 -4.11
C ILE A 9 -9.47 1.62 -2.87
N ILE A 10 -8.84 1.58 -1.71
CA ILE A 10 -9.53 1.54 -0.40
C ILE A 10 -9.38 2.90 0.26
N VAL A 11 -10.46 3.38 0.88
CA VAL A 11 -10.47 4.64 1.64
C VAL A 11 -10.59 4.31 3.11
N GLU A 12 -9.64 4.78 3.91
CA GLU A 12 -9.74 4.81 5.36
C GLU A 12 -9.99 6.24 5.80
N LYS A 13 -11.04 6.41 6.60
CA LYS A 13 -11.37 7.69 7.24
C LYS A 13 -11.35 7.48 8.74
N GLU A 14 -10.31 7.97 9.37
CA GLU A 14 -10.27 8.18 10.82
C GLU A 14 -10.53 9.66 11.11
N VAL A 15 -10.83 10.03 12.36
CA VAL A 15 -11.23 11.39 12.72
C VAL A 15 -10.21 12.43 12.20
N GLY A 16 -10.58 13.13 11.12
CA GLY A 16 -9.75 14.16 10.46
C GLY A 16 -8.69 13.65 9.49
N VAL A 17 -8.49 12.35 9.35
CA VAL A 17 -7.44 11.75 8.51
C VAL A 17 -8.09 10.86 7.46
N VAL A 18 -7.85 11.17 6.18
CA VAL A 18 -8.25 10.30 5.06
C VAL A 18 -7.01 9.79 4.36
N LYS A 19 -6.93 8.47 4.22
CA LYS A 19 -5.88 7.78 3.47
C LYS A 19 -6.49 6.98 2.32
N PHE A 20 -5.83 7.02 1.17
CA PHE A 20 -6.16 6.20 0.02
C PHE A 20 -5.09 5.13 -0.16
N TYR A 21 -5.51 3.87 -0.23
CA TYR A 21 -4.63 2.73 -0.46
C TYR A 21 -4.85 2.20 -1.86
N TYR A 22 -3.79 2.25 -2.67
CA TYR A 22 -3.77 1.69 -4.02
C TYR A 22 -3.17 0.30 -3.93
N LYS A 23 -3.94 -0.72 -4.30
CA LYS A 23 -3.53 -2.11 -4.16
C LYS A 23 -3.56 -2.87 -5.47
N ASP A 24 -2.66 -3.84 -5.59
CA ASP A 24 -2.59 -4.73 -6.74
C ASP A 24 -3.60 -5.89 -6.67
N HIS A 25 -3.73 -6.60 -7.78
CA HIS A 25 -4.64 -7.74 -7.96
C HIS A 25 -4.50 -8.87 -6.92
N LEU A 26 -3.39 -8.94 -6.18
CA LEU A 26 -3.15 -9.97 -5.17
C LEU A 26 -3.51 -9.54 -3.75
N GLY A 27 -3.83 -8.28 -3.51
CA GLY A 27 -3.98 -7.79 -2.14
C GLY A 27 -2.95 -6.76 -1.72
N SER A 28 -1.84 -6.60 -2.45
CA SER A 28 -0.69 -5.88 -1.89
C SER A 28 -0.84 -4.38 -2.05
N THR A 29 -0.64 -3.64 -0.96
CA THR A 29 -0.60 -2.18 -0.98
C THR A 29 0.64 -1.72 -1.74
N ARG A 30 0.44 -0.90 -2.78
CA ARG A 30 1.51 -0.33 -3.61
C ARG A 30 1.78 1.13 -3.28
N VAL A 31 0.74 1.93 -3.08
CA VAL A 31 0.86 3.35 -2.77
C VAL A 31 -0.16 3.73 -1.71
N VAL A 32 0.23 4.64 -0.81
CA VAL A 32 -0.68 5.29 0.13
C VAL A 32 -0.61 6.79 -0.07
N THR A 33 -1.76 7.46 -0.22
CA THR A 33 -1.83 8.92 -0.33
C THR A 33 -2.77 9.52 0.73
N SER A 34 -2.55 10.78 1.06
CA SER A 34 -3.44 11.57 1.91
C SER A 34 -4.65 12.11 1.14
N ALA A 35 -5.62 12.66 1.87
CA ALA A 35 -6.73 13.46 1.34
C ALA A 35 -6.31 14.53 0.32
N ALA A 36 -5.12 15.13 0.52
CA ALA A 36 -4.57 16.19 -0.32
C ALA A 36 -3.78 15.67 -1.52
N GLY A 37 -3.73 14.34 -1.74
CA GLY A 37 -2.98 13.71 -2.82
C GLY A 37 -1.48 13.56 -2.56
N ALA A 38 -0.97 13.97 -1.40
CA ALA A 38 0.43 13.75 -1.02
C ALA A 38 0.70 12.26 -0.81
N LYS A 39 1.79 11.73 -1.39
CA LYS A 39 2.23 10.34 -1.22
C LYS A 39 2.81 10.13 0.17
N LEU A 40 2.14 9.30 0.97
CA LEU A 40 2.53 8.97 2.34
C LEU A 40 3.48 7.76 2.38
N ALA A 41 3.22 6.76 1.52
CA ALA A 41 4.04 5.57 1.42
C ALA A 41 4.02 4.95 0.03
N GLU A 42 5.05 4.17 -0.28
CA GLU A 42 5.17 3.39 -1.51
C GLU A 42 5.84 2.06 -1.21
N TYR A 43 5.32 0.99 -1.80
CA TYR A 43 5.82 -0.36 -1.62
C TYR A 43 5.89 -1.13 -2.94
N LYS A 44 6.97 -1.88 -3.12
CA LYS A 44 7.16 -2.83 -4.21
C LYS A 44 7.66 -4.14 -3.64
N PHE A 45 6.91 -5.20 -3.92
CA PHE A 45 7.24 -6.55 -3.51
C PHE A 45 7.63 -7.39 -4.71
N ALA A 46 8.64 -8.23 -4.53
CA ALA A 46 8.95 -9.36 -5.39
C ALA A 46 7.83 -10.42 -5.29
N PRO A 47 7.79 -11.45 -6.16
CA PRO A 47 6.70 -12.42 -6.20
C PRO A 47 6.39 -13.12 -4.87
N TYR A 48 7.40 -13.26 -4.00
CA TYR A 48 7.28 -13.95 -2.71
C TYR A 48 7.29 -13.02 -1.49
N GLY A 49 7.05 -11.72 -1.68
CA GLY A 49 6.87 -10.77 -0.58
C GLY A 49 8.16 -10.09 -0.10
N GLU A 50 9.30 -10.37 -0.72
CA GLU A 50 10.52 -9.60 -0.47
C GLU A 50 10.33 -8.14 -0.90
N LYS A 51 10.74 -7.20 -0.05
CA LYS A 51 10.64 -5.76 -0.33
C LYS A 51 11.72 -5.36 -1.33
N GLU A 52 11.32 -5.03 -2.55
CA GLU A 52 12.18 -4.32 -3.49
C GLU A 52 12.21 -2.81 -3.20
N LEU A 53 11.11 -2.26 -2.71
CA LEU A 53 10.99 -0.87 -2.29
C LEU A 53 10.01 -0.78 -1.12
N ALA A 54 10.39 -0.05 -0.08
CA ALA A 54 9.49 0.34 1.00
C ALA A 54 9.90 1.73 1.46
N SER A 55 9.01 2.72 1.30
CA SER A 55 9.25 4.09 1.74
C SER A 55 8.04 4.64 2.47
N GLY A 56 8.30 5.46 3.49
CA GLY A 56 7.29 6.01 4.38
C GLY A 56 6.67 4.96 5.30
N ASP A 57 5.67 5.39 6.07
CA ASP A 57 4.87 4.50 6.90
C ASP A 57 3.39 4.82 6.69
N GLY A 58 2.75 3.99 5.88
CA GLY A 58 1.36 4.20 5.46
C GLY A 58 0.39 3.16 6.01
N THR A 59 0.88 1.95 6.32
CA THR A 59 0.07 0.82 6.79
C THR A 59 0.95 -0.31 7.29
N ALA A 60 0.45 -1.07 8.28
CA ALA A 60 1.03 -2.35 8.70
C ALA A 60 0.68 -3.51 7.75
N TYR A 61 -0.40 -3.38 6.96
CA TYR A 61 -0.89 -4.40 6.03
C TYR A 61 -0.38 -4.14 4.61
N ARG A 62 0.70 -4.82 4.23
CA ARG A 62 1.48 -4.47 3.03
C ARG A 62 1.42 -5.53 1.94
N PHE A 63 2.01 -6.70 2.16
CA PHE A 63 2.04 -7.79 1.16
C PHE A 63 0.81 -8.70 1.30
N THR A 64 0.02 -8.85 0.23
CA THR A 64 -1.20 -9.69 0.22
C THR A 64 -2.17 -9.43 1.37
N ASP A 65 -2.27 -8.17 1.82
CA ASP A 65 -3.09 -7.75 2.97
C ASP A 65 -2.80 -8.45 4.30
N LYS A 66 -1.55 -8.89 4.48
CA LYS A 66 -1.06 -9.39 5.76
C LYS A 66 -0.28 -8.33 6.50
N ALA A 67 -0.46 -8.30 7.82
CA ALA A 67 0.36 -7.51 8.71
C ALA A 67 1.79 -8.06 8.65
N GLU A 68 2.77 -7.16 8.61
CA GLU A 68 4.16 -7.56 8.81
C GLU A 68 4.41 -7.94 10.27
N ASP A 69 5.26 -8.95 10.46
CA ASP A 69 5.67 -9.36 11.79
C ASP A 69 6.55 -8.27 12.44
N ALA A 70 6.26 -7.97 13.69
CA ALA A 70 6.99 -6.99 14.47
C ALA A 70 8.13 -7.70 15.20
N THR A 71 9.22 -7.97 14.47
CA THR A 71 10.46 -8.59 14.98
C THR A 71 10.33 -10.08 15.37
N THR A 72 11.32 -10.87 14.96
CA THR A 72 11.65 -12.16 15.60
C THR A 72 12.82 -11.96 16.55
#